data_AF-A0A933NMX1-F1
#
_entry.id   AF-A0A933NMX1-F1
#
_cell.length_a   1.000
_cell.length_b   1.000
_cell.length_c   1.000
_cell.angle_alpha   90.00
_cell.angle_beta   90.00
_cell.angle_gamma   90.00
#
_symmetry.space_group_name_H-M   'P 1'
#
loop_
_entity.id
_entity.type
_entity.pdbx_description
1 polymer ?
#
loop_
_entity_poly.entity_id
_entity_poly.type
_entity_poly.pdbx_seq_one_letter_code
_entity_poly.pdbx_strand_id
1 'polypeptide(L)' 'MRAVKTVCLAHVPEVAVGDYVLVHVGFALSKLDEAEARRVLEILEELGQLGELEASQP' A
#
# COMPACT_ATOMS: atom_id res chain seq x y z
N MET A 1 -2.67 5.85 13.96
CA MET A 1 -3.98 6.02 13.29
C MET A 1 -4.09 4.92 12.25
N ARG A 2 -5.20 4.19 12.13
CA ARG A 2 -5.34 3.11 11.14
C ARG A 2 -6.32 3.57 10.06
N ALA A 3 -5.83 3.78 8.84
CA ALA A 3 -6.67 4.11 7.70
C ALA A 3 -7.25 2.83 7.07
N VAL A 4 -8.54 2.84 6.74
CA VAL A 4 -9.21 1.73 6.03
C VAL A 4 -9.81 2.30 4.75
N LYS A 5 -9.56 1.63 3.61
CA LYS A 5 -10.00 2.07 2.29
C LYS A 5 -10.48 0.91 1.44
N THR A 6 -11.45 1.22 0.58
CA THR A 6 -11.92 0.31 -0.46
C THR A 6 -11.04 0.43 -1.69
N VAL A 7 -10.67 -0.69 -2.29
CA VAL A 7 -9.71 -0.77 -3.39
C VAL A 7 -10.18 -1.77 -4.44
N CYS A 8 -9.93 -1.49 -5.71
CA CYS A 8 -10.19 -2.42 -6.80
C CYS A 8 -9.04 -3.44 -6.93
N LEU A 9 -9.37 -4.73 -6.87
CA LEU A 9 -8.41 -5.85 -6.96
C LEU A 9 -8.37 -6.51 -8.34
N ALA A 10 -8.99 -5.90 -9.36
CA ALA A 10 -9.13 -6.52 -10.69
C ALA A 10 -7.81 -6.93 -11.35
N HIS A 11 -6.70 -6.28 -11.01
CA HIS A 11 -5.36 -6.57 -11.54
C HIS A 11 -4.59 -7.65 -10.76
N VAL A 12 -5.08 -8.03 -9.58
CA VAL A 12 -4.47 -9.03 -8.70
C VAL A 12 -5.55 -9.96 -8.12
N PRO A 13 -6.32 -10.68 -8.95
CA PRO A 13 -7.46 -11.49 -8.48
C PRO A 13 -7.08 -12.63 -7.53
N GLU A 14 -5.81 -13.02 -7.47
CA GLU A 14 -5.26 -14.09 -6.64
C GLU A 14 -4.95 -13.70 -5.18
N VAL A 15 -5.08 -12.43 -4.82
CA VAL A 15 -4.76 -11.95 -3.46
C VAL A 15 -5.79 -12.42 -2.43
N ALA A 16 -5.29 -12.84 -1.27
CA ALA A 16 -6.09 -13.31 -0.15
C ALA A 16 -5.91 -12.39 1.08
N VAL A 17 -6.78 -12.56 2.07
CA VAL A 17 -6.64 -11.86 3.36
C VAL A 17 -5.30 -12.26 3.99
N GLY A 18 -4.49 -11.25 4.32
CA GLY A 18 -3.13 -11.44 4.83
C GLY A 18 -2.04 -11.07 3.82
N ASP A 19 -2.39 -10.92 2.54
CA ASP A 19 -1.47 -10.43 1.52
C ASP A 19 -1.31 -8.91 1.58
N TYR A 20 -0.12 -8.43 1.21
CA TYR A 20 0.16 -7.01 1.04
C TYR A 20 0.03 -6.65 -0.44
N VAL A 21 -0.55 -5.48 -0.73
CA VAL A 21 -0.71 -5.00 -2.10
C VAL A 21 -0.31 -3.54 -2.20
N LEU A 22 0.30 -3.17 -3.33
CA LEU A 22 0.60 -1.78 -3.64
C LEU A 22 -0.65 -1.12 -4.23
N VAL A 23 -1.13 -0.06 -3.59
CA VAL A 23 -2.32 0.67 -4.01
C VAL A 23 -1.93 2.01 -4.63
N HIS A 24 -2.44 2.27 -5.82
CA HIS A 24 -2.30 3.56 -6.50
C HIS A 24 -3.65 4.02 -7.04
N VAL A 25 -4.11 5.21 -6.60
CA VAL A 25 -5.37 5.84 -7.07
C VAL A 25 -6.60 4.91 -6.94
N GLY A 26 -6.64 4.09 -5.88
CA GLY A 26 -7.76 3.18 -5.62
C GLY A 26 -7.72 1.83 -6.35
N PHE A 27 -6.60 1.51 -7.01
CA PHE A 27 -6.36 0.21 -7.64
C PHE A 27 -5.16 -0.49 -7.01
N ALA A 28 -5.30 -1.79 -6.76
CA ALA A 28 -4.16 -2.63 -6.44
C ALA A 28 -3.39 -2.93 -7.72
N LEU A 29 -2.12 -2.53 -7.77
CA LEU A 29 -1.25 -2.71 -8.94
C LEU A 29 -0.56 -4.07 -8.91
N SER A 30 -0.06 -4.48 -7.74
CA SER A 30 0.71 -5.71 -7.56
C SER A 30 0.62 -6.21 -6.12
N LYS A 31 0.77 -7.53 -5.97
CA LYS A 31 1.00 -8.19 -4.68
C LYS A 31 2.45 -7.97 -4.25
N LEU A 32 2.66 -7.69 -2.97
CA LEU A 32 3.96 -7.60 -2.31
C LEU A 32 4.06 -8.70 -1.26
N ASP A 33 5.28 -9.18 -1.03
CA ASP A 33 5.58 -9.93 0.18
C ASP A 33 5.79 -8.99 1.38
N GLU A 34 5.75 -9.55 2.60
CA GLU A 34 5.87 -8.75 3.82
C GLU A 34 7.24 -8.07 3.94
N ALA A 35 8.31 -8.71 3.46
CA ALA A 35 9.66 -8.16 3.55
C ALA A 35 9.84 -6.97 2.61
N GLU A 36 9.29 -7.03 1.41
CA GLU A 36 9.22 -5.95 0.43
C GLU A 36 8.39 -4.79 0.96
N ALA A 37 7.20 -5.08 1.49
CA ALA A 37 6.34 -4.06 2.09
C ALA A 37 7.10 -3.31 3.21
N ARG A 38 7.83 -4.04 4.06
CA ARG A 38 8.64 -3.44 5.12
C ARG A 38 9.78 -2.57 4.57
N ARG A 39 10.54 -3.06 3.59
CA ARG A 39 11.62 -2.27 2.97
C ARG A 39 11.11 -0.99 2.35
N VAL A 40 9.97 -1.05 1.66
CA VAL A 40 9.34 0.15 1.08
C VAL A 40 8.95 1.14 2.16
N LEU A 41 8.34 0.66 3.26
CA LEU A 41 7.99 1.52 4.39
C LEU A 41 9.24 2.16 5.03
N GLU A 42 10.30 1.39 5.28
CA GLU A 42 11.56 1.91 5.83
C GLU A 42 12.17 3.00 4.93
N ILE A 43 12.22 2.77 3.61
CA ILE A 43 12.71 3.77 2.66
C ILE A 43 11.85 5.04 2.69
N LEU A 44 10.52 4.90 2.77
CA LEU A 44 9.63 6.05 2.85
C LEU A 44 9.77 6.81 4.18
N GLU A 45 10.10 6.11 5.28
CA GLU A 45 10.42 6.70 6.58
C GLU A 45 11.72 7.49 6.52
N GLU A 46 12.76 6.91 5.91
CA GLU A 46 14.06 7.58 5.70
C GLU A 46 13.93 8.85 4.85
N LEU A 47 13.05 8.82 3.85
CA LEU A 47 12.78 9.98 2.99
C LEU A 47 11.86 11.02 3.63
N GLY A 48 11.28 10.73 4.81
CA GLY A 48 10.31 11.60 5.48
C GLY A 48 8.97 11.74 4.75
N GLN A 49 8.69 10.85 3.78
CA GLN A 49 7.54 10.95 2.88
C GLN A 49 6.29 10.22 3.38
N LEU A 50 6.34 9.54 4.54
CA LEU A 50 5.15 8.90 5.12
C LEU A 50 4.01 9.89 5.34
N GLY A 51 4.32 11.12 5.79
CA GLY A 51 3.30 12.14 6.04
C GLY A 51 2.60 12.65 4.77
N GLU A 52 3.28 12.64 3.63
CA GLU A 52 2.73 13.10 2.35
C GLU A 52 1.72 12.09 1.77
N LEU A 53 1.92 10.80 2.03
CA LEU A 53 1.02 9.71 1.64
C LEU A 53 -0.28 9.70 2.47
N GLU A 54 -0.20 10.10 3.75
CA GLU A 54 -1.37 10.27 4.62
C GLU A 54 -2.17 11.54 4.27
N ALA A 55 -1.49 12.62 3.85
CA ALA A 55 -2.10 13.92 3.55
C ALA A 55 -2.76 14.01 2.17
N SER A 56 -2.45 13.11 1.24
CA SER A 56 -2.92 13.15 -0.16
C SER A 56 -4.34 12.61 -0.39
N GLN A 57 -5.21 12.65 0.63
CA GLN A 57 -6.58 12.15 0.54
C GLN A 57 -7.58 13.21 1.00
N PRO A 58 -8.16 13.98 0.06
CA PRO A 58 -9.48 14.55 0.27
C PRO A 58 -10.58 13.47 0.28
#